data_AF-A0A2N1Q6Y7-F1
#
_entry.id   AF-A0A2N1Q6Y7-F1
#
_cell.length_a   1.000
_cell.length_b   1.000
_cell.length_c   1.000
_cell.angle_alpha   90.00
_cell.angle_beta   90.00
_cell.angle_gamma   90.00
#
_symmetry.space_group_name_H-M   'P 1'
#
loop_
_entity.id
_entity.type
_entity.pdbx_description
1 polymer ?
#
loop_
_entity_poly.entity_id
_entity_poly.type
_entity_poly.pdbx_seq_one_letter_code
_entity_poly.pdbx_strand_id
1 'polypeptide(L)'
;NLSEYKIEIYVCGTSCATSASSTLTLSGTLQVGETIAIYNSGAIVDFKNKATINIENNAIANFNGDDTLVLKHNDSIVDSIGQIGQDPGDFWGDTVVSTKDMTLVRKSYIISGDTNPNDAYNPNIEWNSYAKDYVPTIGTHVMD
;
A
#
# COMPACT_ATOMS: atom_id res chain seq x y z
N ASN A 1 -10.96 -5.58 -15.54
CA ASN A 1 -9.67 -5.98 -16.13
C ASN A 1 -8.59 -5.16 -15.42
N LEU A 2 -7.51 -5.80 -14.96
CA LEU A 2 -6.44 -5.17 -14.20
C LEU A 2 -5.18 -4.85 -15.03
N SER A 3 -5.14 -5.18 -16.32
CA SER A 3 -3.93 -5.02 -17.16
C SER A 3 -3.43 -3.58 -17.30
N GLU A 4 -4.28 -2.60 -16.99
CA GLU A 4 -3.98 -1.17 -17.04
C GLU A 4 -3.57 -0.60 -15.66
N TYR A 5 -3.66 -1.42 -14.61
CA TYR A 5 -3.24 -1.06 -13.27
C TYR A 5 -1.80 -1.48 -13.00
N LYS A 6 -1.07 -0.65 -12.28
CA LYS A 6 0.26 -0.97 -11.78
C LYS A 6 0.48 -0.41 -10.39
N ILE A 7 1.34 -1.07 -9.64
CA ILE A 7 1.84 -0.59 -8.35
C ILE A 7 3.32 -0.28 -8.51
N GLU A 8 3.71 0.90 -8.05
CA GLU A 8 5.09 1.36 -8.01
C GLU A 8 5.50 1.53 -6.55
N ILE A 9 6.75 1.16 -6.23
CA ILE A 9 7.39 1.50 -4.96
C ILE A 9 8.54 2.47 -5.22
N TYR A 10 8.69 3.44 -4.34
CA TYR A 10 9.76 4.42 -4.32
C TYR A 10 10.49 4.26 -3.00
N VAL A 11 11.66 3.62 -3.07
CA VAL A 11 12.41 3.24 -1.88
C VAL A 11 13.03 4.47 -1.21
N CYS A 12 12.93 4.54 0.11
CA CYS A 12 13.72 5.47 0.92
C CYS A 12 14.74 4.74 1.80
N GLY A 13 15.78 5.47 2.20
CA GLY A 13 16.98 5.00 2.86
C GLY A 13 17.91 6.20 3.03
N THR A 14 19.19 6.10 2.65
CA THR A 14 20.09 7.28 2.66
C THR A 14 19.61 8.44 1.76
N SER A 15 18.80 8.13 0.75
CA SER A 15 18.15 9.09 -0.14
C SER A 15 16.82 8.51 -0.60
N CYS A 16 15.76 9.31 -0.62
CA CYS A 16 14.48 8.86 -1.14
C CYS A 16 14.40 9.00 -2.66
N ALA A 17 13.88 7.97 -3.33
CA ALA A 17 13.75 7.94 -4.78
C ALA A 17 12.66 8.90 -5.30
N THR A 18 12.96 9.61 -6.39
CA THR A 18 11.98 10.42 -7.15
C THR A 18 11.46 9.70 -8.41
N SER A 19 11.94 8.49 -8.67
CA SER A 19 11.52 7.61 -9.76
C SER A 19 11.21 6.23 -9.18
N ALA A 20 10.27 5.50 -9.78
CA ALA A 20 9.88 4.17 -9.30
C ALA A 20 11.11 3.25 -9.22
N SER A 21 11.36 2.72 -8.02
CA SER A 21 12.43 1.75 -7.76
C SER A 21 12.05 0.37 -8.28
N SER A 22 10.76 0.05 -8.27
CA SER A 22 10.20 -1.16 -8.89
C SER A 22 8.75 -0.92 -9.31
N THR A 23 8.31 -1.70 -10.29
CA THR A 23 6.95 -1.62 -10.84
C THR A 23 6.38 -3.02 -11.02
N LEU A 24 5.14 -3.22 -10.60
CA LEU A 24 4.36 -4.41 -10.83
C LEU A 24 3.12 -4.04 -11.63
N THR A 25 3.06 -4.47 -12.89
CA THR A 25 1.84 -4.44 -13.69
C THR A 25 0.90 -5.54 -13.21
N LEU A 26 -0.34 -5.18 -12.89
CA LEU A 26 -1.36 -6.13 -12.47
C LEU A 26 -1.94 -6.86 -13.68
N SER A 27 -2.58 -8.00 -13.42
CA SER A 27 -3.24 -8.78 -14.47
C SER A 27 -4.44 -9.53 -13.90
N GLY A 28 -5.30 -10.03 -14.79
CA GLY A 28 -6.53 -10.71 -14.40
C GLY A 28 -7.74 -9.78 -14.32
N THR A 29 -8.80 -10.28 -13.70
CA THR A 29 -10.06 -9.56 -13.51
C THR A 29 -10.44 -9.66 -12.04
N LEU A 30 -10.87 -8.53 -11.48
CA LEU A 30 -11.39 -8.42 -10.13
C LEU A 30 -12.86 -8.03 -10.23
N GLN A 31 -13.74 -8.82 -9.65
CA GLN A 31 -15.15 -8.48 -9.50
C GLN A 31 -15.35 -7.48 -8.36
N VAL A 32 -16.53 -6.87 -8.30
CA VAL A 32 -16.89 -5.96 -7.21
C VAL A 32 -16.77 -6.69 -5.87
N GLY A 33 -16.01 -6.09 -4.94
CA GLY A 33 -15.77 -6.63 -3.60
C GLY A 33 -14.63 -7.64 -3.49
N GLU A 34 -14.04 -8.08 -4.61
CA GLU A 34 -12.86 -8.93 -4.58
C GLU A 34 -11.59 -8.12 -4.29
N THR A 35 -10.57 -8.79 -3.76
CA THR A 35 -9.32 -8.14 -3.34
C THR A 35 -8.09 -8.81 -3.94
N ILE A 36 -6.97 -8.08 -3.92
CA ILE A 36 -5.63 -8.58 -4.28
C ILE A 36 -4.75 -8.45 -3.03
N ALA A 37 -4.01 -9.51 -2.69
CA ALA A 37 -2.96 -9.48 -1.70
C ALA A 37 -1.60 -9.55 -2.40
N ILE A 38 -0.74 -8.58 -2.12
CA ILE A 38 0.64 -8.54 -2.62
C ILE A 38 1.55 -8.65 -1.42
N TYR A 39 2.42 -9.65 -1.41
CA TYR A 39 3.22 -9.99 -0.24
C TYR A 39 4.65 -10.38 -0.62
N ASN A 40 5.58 -10.27 0.33
CA ASN A 40 6.92 -10.83 0.16
C ASN A 40 6.96 -12.30 0.62
N SER A 41 8.02 -13.00 0.23
CA SER A 41 8.24 -14.42 0.55
C SER A 41 8.22 -14.72 2.06
N GLY A 42 8.57 -13.76 2.90
CA GLY A 42 8.59 -13.86 4.36
C GLY A 42 7.23 -13.69 5.04
N ALA A 43 6.16 -13.33 4.31
CA ALA A 43 4.83 -13.20 4.90
C ALA A 43 4.33 -14.52 5.51
N ILE A 44 3.61 -14.44 6.63
CA ILE A 44 2.96 -15.63 7.21
C ILE A 44 1.86 -16.16 6.28
N VAL A 45 1.58 -17.46 6.38
CA VAL A 45 0.59 -18.16 5.53
C VAL A 45 -0.77 -17.45 5.52
N ASP A 46 -1.14 -16.86 6.67
CA ASP A 46 -2.39 -16.14 6.83
C ASP A 46 -2.48 -14.86 5.99
N PHE A 47 -1.39 -14.22 5.56
CA PHE A 47 -1.48 -13.13 4.58
C PHE A 47 -1.53 -13.64 3.13
N LYS A 48 -0.95 -14.82 2.87
CA LYS A 48 -0.78 -15.35 1.50
C LYS A 48 -2.07 -15.89 0.87
N ASN A 49 -3.11 -16.16 1.67
CA ASN A 49 -4.31 -16.87 1.23
C ASN A 49 -5.62 -16.13 1.56
N LYS A 50 -5.60 -14.80 1.69
CA LYS A 50 -6.77 -14.02 2.13
C LYS A 50 -7.46 -13.22 1.04
N ALA A 51 -6.87 -13.13 -0.15
CA ALA A 51 -7.44 -12.39 -1.26
C ALA A 51 -7.88 -13.30 -2.41
N THR A 52 -8.67 -12.76 -3.33
CA THR A 52 -9.05 -13.45 -4.58
C THR A 52 -7.81 -13.71 -5.44
N ILE A 53 -6.93 -12.73 -5.55
CA ILE A 53 -5.65 -12.85 -6.26
C ILE A 53 -4.52 -12.66 -5.25
N ASN A 54 -3.59 -13.61 -5.19
CA ASN A 54 -2.47 -13.61 -4.25
C ASN A 54 -1.16 -13.56 -5.06
N ILE A 55 -0.35 -12.52 -4.84
CA ILE A 55 0.86 -12.24 -5.63
C ILE A 55 2.06 -12.15 -4.69
N GLU A 56 2.97 -13.11 -4.78
CA GLU A 56 4.28 -12.99 -4.16
C GLU A 56 5.16 -12.04 -4.99
N ASN A 57 5.51 -10.88 -4.45
CA ASN A 57 6.40 -9.92 -5.09
C ASN A 57 7.32 -9.24 -4.05
N ASN A 58 8.54 -9.75 -3.95
CA ASN A 58 9.57 -9.24 -3.04
C ASN A 58 10.12 -7.86 -3.45
N ALA A 59 9.81 -7.32 -4.63
CA ALA A 59 10.26 -5.99 -5.02
C ALA A 59 9.28 -4.91 -4.56
N ILE A 60 7.98 -5.17 -4.70
CA ILE A 60 6.91 -4.26 -4.25
C ILE A 60 6.66 -4.37 -2.74
N ALA A 61 6.58 -5.58 -2.20
CA ALA A 61 6.26 -5.80 -0.79
C ALA A 61 7.50 -5.79 0.12
N ASN A 62 8.49 -4.94 -0.19
CA ASN A 62 9.72 -4.76 0.58
C ASN A 62 9.78 -3.40 1.29
N PHE A 63 8.62 -2.78 1.48
CA PHE A 63 8.51 -1.53 2.23
C PHE A 63 8.85 -1.75 3.72
N ASN A 64 9.45 -0.76 4.37
CA ASN A 64 9.94 -0.86 5.74
C ASN A 64 9.39 0.22 6.69
N GLY A 65 8.61 1.16 6.17
CA GLY A 65 8.02 2.27 6.93
C GLY A 65 8.15 3.62 6.24
N ASP A 66 9.29 3.90 5.59
CA ASP A 66 9.62 5.19 4.96
C ASP A 66 9.57 5.17 3.42
N ASP A 67 9.11 4.06 2.84
CA ASP A 67 8.96 3.87 1.39
C ASP A 67 7.57 4.29 0.89
N THR A 68 7.51 4.91 -0.29
CA THR A 68 6.24 5.34 -0.88
C THR A 68 5.69 4.28 -1.84
N LEU A 69 4.39 3.99 -1.74
CA LEU A 69 3.66 3.14 -2.68
C LEU A 69 2.69 3.99 -3.51
N VAL A 70 2.59 3.71 -4.80
CA VAL A 70 1.66 4.41 -5.71
C VAL A 70 0.90 3.40 -6.56
N LEU A 71 -0.43 3.49 -6.53
CA LEU A 71 -1.31 2.77 -7.44
C LEU A 71 -1.65 3.66 -8.65
N LYS A 72 -1.45 3.14 -9.85
CA LYS A 72 -1.78 3.84 -11.10
C LYS A 72 -2.74 3.04 -11.97
N HIS A 73 -3.52 3.74 -12.77
CA HIS A 73 -4.37 3.22 -13.84
C HIS A 73 -4.14 4.04 -15.10
N ASN A 74 -3.63 3.44 -16.18
CA ASN A 74 -3.24 4.16 -17.41
C ASN A 74 -2.39 5.42 -17.10
N ASP A 75 -1.38 5.26 -16.26
CA ASP A 75 -0.47 6.31 -15.75
C ASP A 75 -1.10 7.40 -14.86
N SER A 76 -2.42 7.45 -14.74
CA SER A 76 -3.10 8.30 -13.76
C SER A 76 -2.96 7.72 -12.37
N ILE A 77 -2.68 8.55 -11.37
CA ILE A 77 -2.57 8.13 -9.97
C ILE A 77 -3.97 7.90 -9.41
N VAL A 78 -4.14 6.75 -8.78
CA VAL A 78 -5.40 6.33 -8.15
C VAL A 78 -5.30 6.45 -6.63
N ASP A 79 -4.16 6.07 -6.07
CA ASP A 79 -3.89 6.14 -4.63
C ASP A 79 -2.38 6.21 -4.35
N SER A 80 -2.00 6.76 -3.20
CA SER A 80 -0.64 6.78 -2.69
C SER A 80 -0.58 6.59 -1.19
N ILE A 81 0.48 5.92 -0.74
CA ILE A 81 0.86 5.81 0.66
C ILE A 81 2.27 6.38 0.77
N GLY A 82 2.41 7.56 1.38
CA GLY A 82 3.70 8.25 1.51
C GLY A 82 3.88 9.41 0.51
N GLN A 83 5.11 9.89 0.39
CA GLN A 83 5.50 11.04 -0.43
C GLN A 83 6.75 10.73 -1.27
N ILE A 84 6.64 10.88 -2.58
CA ILE A 84 7.76 10.64 -3.50
C ILE A 84 8.91 11.61 -3.19
N GLY A 85 10.10 11.05 -2.98
CA GLY A 85 11.32 11.82 -2.77
C GLY A 85 11.45 12.50 -1.41
N GLN A 86 10.50 12.29 -0.48
CA GLN A 86 10.53 12.89 0.85
C GLN A 86 10.84 11.84 1.93
N ASP A 87 11.80 12.17 2.78
CA ASP A 87 12.22 11.36 3.92
C ASP A 87 11.37 11.73 5.16
N PRO A 88 10.54 10.81 5.71
CA PRO A 88 9.80 11.02 6.93
C PRO A 88 10.58 10.64 8.20
N GLY A 89 11.84 10.23 8.07
CA GLY A 89 12.59 9.51 9.10
C GLY A 89 12.28 8.03 9.01
N ASP A 90 11.76 7.44 10.09
CA ASP A 90 11.46 6.01 10.13
C ASP A 90 10.10 5.63 9.51
N PHE A 91 9.14 6.56 9.48
CA PHE A 91 7.76 6.31 9.07
C PHE A 91 6.96 7.60 8.89
N TRP A 92 5.87 7.54 8.12
CA TRP A 92 4.83 8.57 8.16
C TRP A 92 3.84 8.32 9.30
N GLY A 93 3.36 9.41 9.90
CA GLY A 93 2.35 9.39 10.95
C GLY A 93 2.92 9.65 12.34
N ASP A 94 2.37 8.96 13.34
CA ASP A 94 2.70 9.14 14.75
C ASP A 94 2.62 7.82 15.53
N THR A 95 2.57 7.90 16.87
CA THR A 95 2.49 6.73 17.74
C THR A 95 1.14 6.00 17.71
N VAL A 96 0.11 6.61 17.11
CA VAL A 96 -1.23 6.03 16.99
C VAL A 96 -1.40 5.36 15.64
N VAL A 97 -1.05 6.03 14.55
CA VAL A 97 -1.08 5.48 13.19
C VAL A 97 0.27 5.73 12.53
N SER A 98 0.98 4.64 12.22
CA SER A 98 2.30 4.65 11.59
C SER A 98 2.32 3.69 10.39
N THR A 99 3.09 4.04 9.36
CA THR A 99 3.39 3.12 8.24
C THR A 99 4.39 2.02 8.61
N LYS A 100 5.06 2.12 9.77
CA LYS A 100 6.01 1.10 10.27
C LYS A 100 5.37 0.25 11.36
N ASP A 101 5.59 -1.06 11.26
CA ASP A 101 5.21 -2.05 12.27
C ASP A 101 3.74 -1.98 12.73
N MET A 102 2.83 -1.63 11.82
CA MET A 102 1.39 -1.64 12.05
C MET A 102 0.65 -2.25 10.85
N THR A 103 -0.53 -2.78 11.11
CA THR A 103 -1.48 -3.11 10.04
C THR A 103 -2.41 -1.92 9.82
N LEU A 104 -2.36 -1.33 8.63
CA LEU A 104 -3.23 -0.22 8.25
C LEU A 104 -4.43 -0.73 7.46
N VAL A 105 -5.62 -0.27 7.84
CA VAL A 105 -6.88 -0.58 7.16
C VAL A 105 -7.59 0.73 6.85
N ARG A 106 -7.93 0.93 5.58
CA ARG A 106 -8.63 2.14 5.12
C ARG A 106 -9.90 2.32 5.94
N LYS A 107 -10.17 3.55 6.38
CA LYS A 107 -11.42 3.88 7.06
C LYS A 107 -12.59 3.69 6.09
N SER A 108 -13.70 3.15 6.59
CA SER A 108 -14.86 2.76 5.77
C SER A 108 -15.53 3.91 5.01
N TYR A 109 -15.41 5.13 5.53
CA TYR A 109 -15.94 6.34 4.89
C TYR A 109 -14.97 6.97 3.87
N ILE A 110 -13.77 6.42 3.68
CA ILE A 110 -12.83 6.89 2.66
C ILE A 110 -13.10 6.13 1.36
N ILE A 111 -13.74 6.83 0.41
CA ILE A 111 -14.20 6.25 -0.87
C ILE A 111 -13.29 6.59 -2.06
N SER A 112 -12.20 7.33 -1.83
CA SER A 112 -11.20 7.67 -2.83
C SER A 112 -9.80 7.59 -2.24
N GLY A 113 -8.82 7.25 -3.09
CA GLY A 113 -7.40 7.28 -2.76
C GLY A 113 -6.83 8.69 -2.70
N ASP A 114 -5.61 8.80 -2.17
CA ASP A 114 -4.78 10.00 -2.32
C ASP A 114 -4.17 10.02 -3.73
N THR A 115 -4.53 11.04 -4.52
CA THR A 115 -4.08 11.14 -5.92
C THR A 115 -2.83 11.98 -6.12
N ASN A 116 -2.26 12.55 -5.06
CA ASN A 116 -1.12 13.47 -5.15
C ASN A 116 0.04 13.05 -4.24
N PRO A 117 0.98 12.20 -4.72
CA PRO A 117 2.07 11.68 -3.91
C PRO A 117 3.18 12.71 -3.60
N ASN A 118 2.93 14.00 -3.84
CA ASN A 118 3.89 15.09 -3.60
C ASN A 118 3.42 16.06 -2.51
N ASP A 119 2.20 15.90 -1.97
CA ASP A 119 1.74 16.72 -0.85
C ASP A 119 2.00 16.06 0.51
N ALA A 120 1.66 16.75 1.59
CA ALA A 120 1.95 16.26 2.93
C ALA A 120 1.07 15.05 3.28
N TYR A 121 1.68 13.87 3.32
CA TYR A 121 1.03 12.62 3.72
C TYR A 121 0.94 12.47 5.26
N ASN A 122 -0.28 12.22 5.76
CA ASN A 122 -0.54 11.83 7.15
C ASN A 122 -1.53 10.66 7.19
N PRO A 123 -1.07 9.44 7.59
CA PRO A 123 -1.92 8.26 7.54
C PRO A 123 -3.11 8.31 8.53
N ASN A 124 -3.05 9.14 9.59
CA ASN A 124 -4.17 9.30 10.53
C ASN A 124 -5.46 9.80 9.86
N ILE A 125 -5.37 10.43 8.69
CA ILE A 125 -6.52 10.94 7.97
C ILE A 125 -7.33 9.78 7.39
N GLU A 126 -6.65 8.79 6.79
CA GLU A 126 -7.30 7.81 5.91
C GLU A 126 -7.31 6.38 6.46
N TRP A 127 -6.51 6.09 7.49
CA TRP A 127 -6.27 4.74 7.97
C TRP A 127 -6.65 4.57 9.44
N ASN A 128 -7.23 3.41 9.76
CA ASN A 128 -7.21 2.82 11.09
C ASN A 128 -5.95 1.98 11.24
N SER A 129 -5.35 1.98 12.43
CA SER A 129 -4.20 1.15 12.76
C SER A 129 -4.57 -0.02 13.67
N TYR A 130 -3.87 -1.13 13.47
CA TYR A 130 -3.86 -2.28 14.33
C TYR A 130 -2.42 -2.70 14.61
N ALA A 131 -2.24 -3.58 15.60
CA ALA A 131 -0.95 -4.18 15.89
C ALA A 131 -0.33 -4.82 14.64
N LYS A 132 1.01 -4.87 14.59
CA LYS A 132 1.75 -5.64 13.59
C LYS A 132 1.18 -7.06 13.46
N ASP A 133 1.13 -7.55 12.22
CA ASP A 133 0.64 -8.89 11.87
C ASP A 133 -0.84 -9.13 12.22
N TYR A 134 -1.67 -8.08 12.28
CA TYR A 134 -3.11 -8.22 12.50
C TYR A 134 -3.83 -8.72 11.23
N VAL A 135 -4.10 -10.03 11.20
CA VAL A 135 -4.69 -10.75 10.06
C VAL A 135 -6.20 -10.50 9.81
N PRO A 136 -7.08 -10.31 10.82
CA PRO A 136 -8.54 -10.38 10.61
C PRO A 136 -9.13 -9.45 9.54
N THR A 137 -8.45 -8.34 9.21
CA THR A 137 -8.91 -7.35 8.23
C THR A 137 -8.35 -7.58 6.83
N ILE A 138 -7.36 -8.44 6.66
CA ILE A 138 -6.69 -8.67 5.38
C ILE A 138 -7.63 -9.34 4.39
N GLY A 139 -7.63 -8.83 3.17
CA GLY A 139 -8.49 -9.32 2.09
C GLY A 139 -9.93 -8.82 2.16
N THR A 140 -10.26 -7.95 3.11
CA THR A 140 -11.59 -7.34 3.26
C THR A 140 -11.50 -5.82 3.21
N HIS A 141 -12.54 -5.18 2.67
CA HIS A 141 -12.73 -3.74 2.77
C HIS A 141 -14.21 -3.48 3.04
N VAL A 142 -14.50 -2.67 4.05
CA VAL A 142 -15.86 -2.27 4.41
C VAL A 142 -16.05 -0.84 3.93
N MET A 143 -17.17 -0.54 3.29
CA MET A 143 -17.56 0.81 2.86
C MET A 143 -18.87 1.18 3.55
N ASP A 144 -18.95 2.40 4.08
CA ASP A 144 -20.18 2.96 4.68
C ASP A 144 -21.07 3.64 3.64
#